data_AF-A0A816RTL5-F1
#
_entry.id   AF-A0A816RTL5-F1
#
_cell.length_a   1.000
_cell.length_b   1.000
_cell.length_c   1.000
_cell.angle_alpha   90.00
_cell.angle_beta   90.00
_cell.angle_gamma   90.00
#
_symmetry.space_group_name_H-M   'P 1'
#
loop_
_entity.id
_entity.type
_entity.pdbx_description
1 polymer ?
#
loop_
_entity_poly.entity_id
_entity_poly.type
_entity_poly.pdbx_seq_one_letter_code
_entity_poly.pdbx_strand_id
1 'polypeptide(L)'
;MTRVSGPTPRPNHSRRPVRTGHIRLTSILGSNTAYDVAGITDPFLHVRLLILLRILGRGDAEASDLMNDILAQVASKTESNKNAGNAIAYECVQTIMSIEENGGLRLCFLRYVALNMLMRALTVDSIAVQRHRATILECVKDSVASIQRRALELIYLLMNVNNVKPLAKELIEYLELSEQDFTGDLTAKIYSIVEKFAPEKIWYIDQMVKVLSEAGNYVKDDVWHVLIVVISNAPDLHGYTVRALYRALHTSSEQETIERVAIWRIGEYADLLVNDNGMLELKEPITVTESDAVDVFETAVKHHSSDVTTKAMALIALLKISSRFPFCSENANS
;
A
#
# COMPACT_ATOMS: atom_id res chain seq x y z
N MET A 1 -25.10 -75.02 36.38
CA MET A 1 -23.97 -74.76 35.47
C MET A 1 -24.15 -73.39 34.85
N THR A 2 -23.22 -72.52 35.20
CA THR A 2 -22.93 -71.13 34.87
C THR A 2 -23.00 -70.78 33.37
N ARG A 3 -23.49 -69.58 33.03
CA ARG A 3 -23.07 -68.84 31.83
C ARG A 3 -22.89 -67.34 32.11
N VAL A 4 -21.61 -66.99 32.26
CA VAL A 4 -20.84 -65.80 31.86
C VAL A 4 -21.50 -64.41 31.81
N SER A 5 -20.83 -63.48 32.49
CA SER A 5 -21.00 -62.04 32.61
C SER A 5 -20.77 -61.22 31.33
N GLY A 6 -21.48 -60.10 31.20
CA GLY A 6 -21.07 -58.92 30.43
C GLY A 6 -21.50 -57.65 31.18
N PRO A 7 -20.70 -56.57 31.23
CA PRO A 7 -21.02 -55.39 32.02
C PRO A 7 -22.07 -54.51 31.33
N THR A 8 -23.11 -54.16 32.08
CA THR A 8 -24.12 -53.17 31.71
C THR A 8 -23.52 -51.75 31.69
N PRO A 9 -23.91 -50.88 30.73
CA PRO A 9 -23.36 -49.53 30.64
C PRO A 9 -23.92 -48.65 31.77
N ARG A 10 -23.03 -47.90 32.42
CA ARG A 10 -23.38 -46.89 33.43
C ARG A 10 -24.11 -45.71 32.78
N PRO A 11 -25.07 -45.08 33.49
CA PRO A 11 -25.89 -44.00 32.94
C PRO A 11 -25.06 -42.72 32.71
N ASN A 12 -25.32 -42.08 31.57
CA ASN A 12 -24.81 -40.78 31.18
C ASN A 12 -24.96 -39.76 32.31
N HIS A 13 -23.85 -39.31 32.88
CA HIS A 13 -23.82 -38.07 33.63
C HIS A 13 -24.12 -36.93 32.65
N SER A 14 -25.28 -36.32 32.84
CA SER A 14 -25.72 -35.13 32.11
C SER A 14 -24.64 -34.05 32.21
N ARG A 15 -24.02 -33.73 31.07
CA ARG A 15 -23.34 -32.46 30.87
C ARG A 15 -24.43 -31.40 30.99
N ARG A 16 -24.53 -30.76 32.16
CA ARG A 16 -25.35 -29.56 32.32
C ARG A 16 -24.81 -28.53 31.33
N PRO A 17 -25.66 -27.88 30.52
CA PRO A 17 -25.21 -26.78 29.69
C PRO A 17 -24.74 -25.67 30.65
N VAL A 18 -23.47 -25.29 30.54
CA VAL A 18 -22.94 -24.11 31.21
C VAL A 18 -23.74 -22.95 30.66
N ARG A 19 -24.69 -22.45 31.43
CA ARG A 19 -25.45 -21.24 31.11
C ARG A 19 -24.43 -20.16 30.76
N THR A 20 -24.52 -19.70 29.52
CA THR A 20 -23.87 -18.54 28.93
C THR A 20 -24.08 -17.32 29.82
N GLY A 21 -23.22 -17.17 30.82
CA GLY A 21 -22.93 -15.86 31.38
C GLY A 21 -22.16 -15.12 30.30
N HIS A 22 -22.81 -14.16 29.65
CA HIS A 22 -22.11 -13.15 28.86
C HIS A 22 -21.05 -12.49 29.76
N ILE A 23 -19.81 -13.00 29.72
CA ILE A 23 -18.67 -12.28 30.25
C ILE A 23 -18.44 -11.15 29.25
N ARG A 24 -19.17 -10.05 29.46
CA ARG A 24 -18.83 -8.76 28.87
C ARG A 24 -17.49 -8.34 29.47
N LEU A 25 -16.38 -8.72 28.83
CA LEU A 25 -15.05 -8.17 29.08
C LEU A 25 -15.06 -6.62 28.99
N THR A 26 -16.09 -6.04 28.37
CA THR A 26 -16.35 -4.61 28.32
C THR A 26 -16.73 -3.97 29.67
N SER A 27 -17.10 -4.72 30.72
CA SER A 27 -17.38 -4.11 32.05
C SER A 27 -16.12 -3.86 32.91
N ILE A 28 -14.93 -4.29 32.47
CA ILE A 28 -13.65 -3.98 33.14
C ILE A 28 -13.03 -2.67 32.58
N LEU A 29 -13.67 -2.05 31.57
CA LEU A 29 -13.28 -0.72 31.06
C LEU A 29 -13.74 0.44 31.97
N GLY A 30 -14.28 0.15 33.16
CA GLY A 30 -14.37 1.15 34.21
C GLY A 30 -12.96 1.50 34.66
N SER A 31 -12.56 2.76 34.47
CA SER A 31 -11.25 3.32 34.82
C SER A 31 -10.99 3.28 36.33
N ASN A 32 -10.69 2.08 36.84
CA ASN A 32 -10.16 1.89 38.18
C ASN A 32 -8.66 2.16 38.14
N THR A 33 -8.26 3.34 38.61
CA THR A 33 -6.86 3.80 38.72
C THR A 33 -5.98 2.86 39.56
N ALA A 34 -6.58 1.97 40.35
CA ALA A 34 -5.86 1.02 41.19
C ALA A 34 -5.17 -0.12 40.41
N TYR A 35 -5.61 -0.42 39.18
CA TYR A 35 -5.09 -1.55 38.38
C TYR A 35 -4.55 -1.11 37.02
N ASP A 36 -4.33 0.19 36.81
CA ASP A 36 -3.75 0.68 35.57
C ASP A 36 -2.23 0.49 35.56
N VAL A 37 -1.73 -0.21 34.53
CA VAL A 37 -0.30 -0.33 34.26
C VAL A 37 -0.02 0.35 32.93
N ALA A 38 0.52 1.56 33.03
CA ALA A 38 0.96 2.37 31.89
C ALA A 38 -0.17 2.70 30.88
N GLY A 39 -1.39 2.98 31.34
CA GLY A 39 -2.55 3.34 30.51
C GLY A 39 -3.31 2.13 29.95
N ILE A 40 -3.01 0.92 30.45
CA ILE A 40 -3.74 -0.31 30.15
C ILE A 40 -4.32 -0.83 31.47
N THR A 41 -5.65 -0.93 31.54
CA THR A 41 -6.37 -1.44 32.71
C THR A 41 -6.11 -2.94 32.89
N ASP A 42 -5.50 -3.31 34.02
CA ASP A 42 -5.20 -4.67 34.48
C ASP A 42 -4.67 -5.64 33.39
N PRO A 43 -3.44 -5.45 32.91
CA PRO A 43 -2.87 -6.34 31.90
C PRO A 43 -2.67 -7.79 32.39
N PHE A 44 -2.51 -7.99 33.70
CA PHE A 44 -2.31 -9.33 34.27
C PHE A 44 -3.59 -10.16 34.20
N LEU A 45 -4.73 -9.55 34.49
CA LEU A 45 -6.03 -10.21 34.33
C LEU A 45 -6.31 -10.54 32.86
N HIS A 46 -6.00 -9.63 31.93
CA HIS A 46 -6.13 -9.89 30.49
C HIS A 46 -5.33 -11.12 30.06
N VAL A 47 -4.06 -11.21 30.44
CA VAL A 47 -3.20 -12.38 30.15
C VAL A 47 -3.79 -13.66 30.76
N ARG A 48 -4.25 -13.63 32.01
CA ARG A 48 -4.86 -14.80 32.67
C ARG A 48 -6.16 -15.25 32.01
N LEU A 49 -7.00 -14.31 31.57
CA LEU A 49 -8.22 -14.60 30.83
C LEU A 49 -7.92 -15.20 29.46
N LEU A 50 -6.89 -14.70 28.76
CA LEU A 50 -6.45 -15.26 27.49
C LEU A 50 -5.91 -16.69 27.64
N ILE A 51 -5.16 -16.98 28.71
CA ILE A 51 -4.73 -18.35 29.07
C ILE A 51 -5.95 -19.24 29.33
N LEU A 52 -6.96 -18.73 30.03
CA LEU A 52 -8.19 -19.48 30.30
C LEU A 52 -8.95 -19.79 29.00
N LEU A 53 -9.15 -18.80 28.14
CA LEU A 53 -9.79 -18.96 26.84
C LEU A 53 -9.05 -20.00 25.97
N ARG A 54 -7.72 -20.02 26.04
CA ARG A 54 -6.90 -21.05 25.37
C ARG A 54 -7.24 -22.46 25.79
N ILE A 55 -7.38 -22.66 27.10
CA ILE A 55 -7.69 -23.98 27.66
C ILE A 55 -9.13 -24.36 27.30
N LEU A 56 -10.06 -23.40 27.31
CA LEU A 56 -11.48 -23.61 27.00
C LEU A 56 -11.74 -23.90 25.51
N GLY A 57 -11.03 -23.25 24.60
CA GLY A 57 -11.22 -23.43 23.15
C GLY A 57 -10.46 -24.62 22.55
N ARG A 58 -9.69 -25.36 23.36
CA ARG A 58 -8.91 -26.50 22.86
C ARG A 58 -9.83 -27.71 22.61
N GLY A 59 -10.02 -28.05 21.34
CA GLY A 59 -10.83 -29.21 20.91
C GLY A 59 -12.34 -28.96 20.91
N ASP A 60 -12.76 -27.69 20.91
CA ASP A 60 -14.16 -27.28 20.85
C ASP A 60 -14.34 -26.14 19.84
N ALA A 61 -14.92 -26.45 18.68
CA ALA A 61 -15.13 -25.51 17.58
C ALA A 61 -16.20 -24.45 17.90
N GLU A 62 -17.28 -24.81 18.62
CA GLU A 62 -18.33 -23.86 18.97
C GLU A 62 -17.83 -22.84 20.00
N ALA A 63 -17.04 -23.29 20.97
CA ALA A 63 -16.40 -22.38 21.93
C ALA A 63 -15.37 -21.47 21.25
N SER A 64 -14.62 -22.00 20.27
CA SER A 64 -13.66 -21.24 19.47
C SER A 64 -14.37 -20.13 18.69
N ASP A 65 -15.44 -20.44 17.95
CA ASP A 65 -16.20 -19.45 17.19
C ASP A 65 -16.75 -18.31 18.06
N LEU A 66 -17.21 -18.61 19.27
CA LEU A 66 -17.72 -17.60 20.22
C LEU A 66 -16.62 -16.68 20.79
N MET A 67 -15.36 -17.14 20.85
CA MET A 67 -14.26 -16.33 21.38
C MET A 67 -13.52 -15.53 20.30
N ASN A 68 -13.75 -15.82 19.01
CA ASN A 68 -13.08 -15.14 17.89
C ASN A 68 -13.33 -13.63 17.89
N ASP A 69 -14.58 -13.21 18.08
CA ASP A 69 -14.94 -11.78 18.13
C ASP A 69 -14.23 -11.05 19.29
N ILE A 70 -14.11 -11.73 20.44
CA ILE A 70 -13.44 -11.19 21.62
C ILE A 70 -11.93 -11.10 21.38
N LEU A 71 -11.32 -12.13 20.78
CA LEU A 71 -9.90 -12.15 20.45
C LEU A 71 -9.54 -11.08 19.40
N ALA A 72 -10.39 -10.89 18.38
CA ALA A 72 -10.24 -9.83 17.38
C ALA A 72 -10.38 -8.42 18.00
N GLN A 73 -11.31 -8.26 18.95
CA GLN A 73 -11.49 -7.00 19.65
C GLN A 73 -10.30 -6.67 20.58
N VAL A 74 -9.76 -7.67 21.29
CA VAL A 74 -8.58 -7.50 22.14
C VAL A 74 -7.35 -7.20 21.28
N ALA A 75 -7.19 -7.91 20.17
CA ALA A 75 -6.12 -7.68 19.19
C ALA A 75 -6.12 -6.25 18.63
N SER A 76 -7.28 -5.73 18.23
CA SER A 76 -7.40 -4.40 17.62
C SER A 76 -7.25 -3.25 18.62
N LYS A 77 -7.67 -3.45 19.87
CA LYS A 77 -7.62 -2.41 20.92
C LYS A 77 -6.32 -2.41 21.73
N THR A 78 -5.49 -3.43 21.62
CA THR A 78 -4.25 -3.51 22.40
C THR A 78 -3.17 -2.60 21.80
N GLU A 79 -2.76 -1.58 22.56
CA GLU A 79 -1.65 -0.70 22.17
C GLU A 79 -0.29 -1.44 22.31
N SER A 80 0.38 -1.72 21.20
CA SER A 80 1.68 -2.41 21.16
C SER A 80 2.90 -1.52 21.48
N ASN A 81 2.66 -0.25 21.82
CA ASN A 81 3.73 0.71 22.12
C ASN A 81 4.38 0.47 23.50
N LYS A 82 3.76 -0.33 24.37
CA LYS A 82 4.20 -0.55 25.76
C LYS A 82 4.39 -2.03 26.07
N ASN A 83 5.28 -2.35 27.02
CA ASN A 83 5.57 -3.73 27.41
C ASN A 83 4.33 -4.51 27.88
N ALA A 84 3.41 -3.85 28.58
CA ALA A 84 2.15 -4.45 29.02
C ALA A 84 1.25 -4.85 27.84
N GLY A 85 1.10 -3.99 26.83
CA GLY A 85 0.33 -4.30 25.63
C GLY A 85 1.00 -5.39 24.79
N ASN A 86 2.33 -5.40 24.71
CA ASN A 86 3.08 -6.47 24.06
C ASN A 86 2.87 -7.84 24.74
N ALA A 87 2.75 -7.88 26.07
CA ALA A 87 2.46 -9.11 26.80
C ALA A 87 1.05 -9.64 26.53
N ILE A 88 0.05 -8.76 26.49
CA ILE A 88 -1.34 -9.12 26.15
C ILE A 88 -1.42 -9.63 24.70
N ALA A 89 -0.79 -8.92 23.77
CA ALA A 89 -0.76 -9.31 22.36
C ALA A 89 -0.10 -10.68 22.18
N TYR A 90 1.02 -10.94 22.88
CA TYR A 90 1.71 -12.23 22.85
C TYR A 90 0.82 -13.37 23.37
N GLU A 91 0.14 -13.17 24.49
CA GLU A 91 -0.75 -14.19 25.04
C GLU A 91 -1.98 -14.42 24.13
N CYS A 92 -2.49 -13.36 23.51
CA CYS A 92 -3.60 -13.43 22.56
C CYS A 92 -3.21 -14.31 21.34
N VAL A 93 -1.99 -14.14 20.83
CA VAL A 93 -1.43 -14.96 19.75
C VAL A 93 -1.35 -16.42 20.14
N GLN A 94 -0.79 -16.71 21.32
CA GLN A 94 -0.69 -18.08 21.79
C GLN A 94 -2.07 -18.73 21.97
N THR A 95 -3.08 -17.95 22.35
CA THR A 95 -4.47 -18.41 22.48
C THR A 95 -5.08 -18.74 21.13
N ILE A 96 -4.99 -17.83 20.15
CA ILE A 96 -5.47 -18.04 18.78
C ILE A 96 -4.78 -19.24 18.13
N MET A 97 -3.49 -19.47 18.41
CA MET A 97 -2.74 -20.60 17.88
C MET A 97 -3.20 -21.97 18.40
N SER A 98 -3.83 -22.01 19.57
CA SER A 98 -4.19 -23.24 20.28
C SER A 98 -5.67 -23.60 20.16
N ILE A 99 -6.51 -22.69 19.68
CA ILE A 99 -7.93 -22.96 19.42
C ILE A 99 -8.15 -23.56 18.03
N GLU A 100 -9.20 -24.35 17.90
CA GLU A 100 -9.58 -24.98 16.64
C GLU A 100 -10.51 -24.04 15.86
N GLU A 101 -9.93 -23.21 15.01
CA GLU A 101 -10.67 -22.35 14.09
C GLU A 101 -10.53 -22.84 12.63
N ASN A 102 -11.66 -22.90 11.95
CA ASN A 102 -11.74 -22.97 10.49
C ASN A 102 -11.86 -21.54 9.93
N GLY A 103 -10.76 -20.88 9.55
CA GLY A 103 -10.88 -19.65 8.75
C GLY A 103 -9.67 -18.72 8.79
N GLY A 104 -9.41 -18.02 7.67
CA GLY A 104 -8.23 -17.18 7.41
C GLY A 104 -7.93 -16.05 8.42
N LEU A 105 -8.81 -15.76 9.38
CA LEU A 105 -8.62 -14.75 10.44
C LEU A 105 -7.40 -15.03 11.33
N ARG A 106 -7.15 -16.29 11.69
CA ARG A 106 -5.93 -16.70 12.40
C ARG A 106 -4.67 -16.40 11.58
N LEU A 107 -4.69 -16.66 10.28
CA LEU A 107 -3.54 -16.36 9.42
C LEU A 107 -3.30 -14.84 9.33
N CYS A 108 -4.35 -14.03 9.22
CA CYS A 108 -4.25 -12.57 9.22
C CYS A 108 -3.66 -12.03 10.53
N PHE A 109 -4.12 -12.52 11.68
CA PHE A 109 -3.59 -12.09 12.98
C PHE A 109 -2.13 -12.51 13.19
N LEU A 110 -1.78 -13.73 12.78
CA LEU A 110 -0.40 -14.21 12.85
C LEU A 110 0.53 -13.44 11.91
N ARG A 111 0.06 -13.09 10.71
CA ARG A 111 0.81 -12.25 9.77
C ARG A 111 1.05 -10.87 10.37
N TYR A 112 0.02 -10.24 10.95
CA TYR A 112 0.17 -8.93 11.59
C TYR A 112 1.18 -8.95 12.76
N VAL A 113 1.10 -9.95 13.63
CA VAL A 113 2.04 -10.10 14.77
C VAL A 113 3.44 -10.43 14.28
N ALA A 114 3.58 -11.32 13.29
CA ALA A 114 4.86 -11.65 12.71
C ALA A 114 5.51 -10.42 12.07
N LEU A 115 4.76 -9.60 11.33
CA LEU A 115 5.27 -8.34 10.78
C LEU A 115 5.74 -7.38 11.88
N ASN A 116 4.99 -7.25 12.97
CA ASN A 116 5.40 -6.45 14.13
C ASN A 116 6.67 -6.98 14.79
N MET A 117 6.78 -8.30 14.94
CA MET A 117 7.97 -8.93 15.50
C MET A 117 9.18 -8.77 14.57
N LEU A 118 9.00 -8.93 13.26
CA LEU A 118 10.04 -8.70 12.26
C LEU A 118 10.50 -7.24 12.26
N MET A 119 9.58 -6.28 12.42
CA MET A 119 9.94 -4.87 12.54
C MET A 119 10.80 -4.59 13.78
N ARG A 120 10.54 -5.26 14.89
CA ARG A 120 11.42 -5.21 16.08
C ARG A 120 12.73 -5.93 15.85
N ALA A 121 12.73 -7.06 15.13
CA ALA A 121 13.93 -7.81 14.82
C ALA A 121 14.87 -7.04 13.88
N LEU A 122 14.36 -6.12 13.05
CA LEU A 122 15.19 -5.25 12.22
C LEU A 122 16.22 -4.43 13.00
N THR A 123 15.92 -4.02 14.22
CA THR A 123 16.85 -3.24 15.05
C THR A 123 18.00 -4.10 15.59
N VAL A 124 17.85 -5.42 15.56
CA VAL A 124 18.82 -6.40 16.07
C VAL A 124 19.59 -7.05 14.93
N ASP A 125 18.90 -7.56 13.91
CA ASP A 125 19.50 -8.21 12.75
C ASP A 125 18.67 -7.96 11.48
N SER A 126 19.12 -7.00 10.68
CA SER A 126 18.48 -6.65 9.40
C SER A 126 18.71 -7.69 8.32
N ILE A 127 19.80 -8.47 8.38
CA ILE A 127 20.17 -9.47 7.37
C ILE A 127 19.24 -10.69 7.48
N ALA A 128 18.92 -11.11 8.70
CA ALA A 128 17.97 -12.19 8.93
C ALA A 128 16.58 -11.85 8.37
N VAL A 129 16.09 -10.64 8.61
CA VAL A 129 14.75 -10.21 8.13
C VAL A 129 14.72 -10.09 6.60
N GLN A 130 15.82 -9.68 5.96
CA GLN A 130 15.90 -9.63 4.50
C GLN A 130 15.67 -10.98 3.81
N ARG A 131 15.96 -12.11 4.47
CA ARG A 131 15.68 -13.45 3.93
C ARG A 131 14.19 -13.72 3.75
N HIS A 132 13.35 -13.07 4.56
CA HIS A 132 11.90 -13.20 4.52
C HIS A 132 11.21 -12.15 3.64
N ARG A 133 11.97 -11.36 2.86
CA ARG A 133 11.44 -10.27 2.02
C ARG A 133 10.29 -10.69 1.11
N ALA A 134 10.39 -11.88 0.50
CA ALA A 134 9.38 -12.36 -0.45
C ALA A 134 8.03 -12.56 0.24
N THR A 135 8.04 -13.16 1.43
CA THR A 135 6.84 -13.33 2.24
C THR A 135 6.28 -12.01 2.75
N ILE A 136 7.14 -11.04 3.10
CA ILE A 136 6.70 -9.70 3.51
C ILE A 136 6.02 -8.98 2.34
N LEU A 137 6.55 -9.12 1.12
CA LEU A 137 5.94 -8.56 -0.09
C LEU A 137 4.59 -9.17 -0.39
N GLU A 138 4.43 -10.48 -0.20
CA GLU A 138 3.10 -11.12 -0.30
C GLU A 138 2.11 -10.53 0.72
N CYS A 139 2.57 -10.14 1.91
CA CYS A 139 1.72 -9.46 2.89
C CYS A 139 1.31 -8.02 2.50
N VAL A 140 2.03 -7.36 1.58
CA VAL A 140 1.56 -6.08 1.01
C VAL A 140 0.34 -6.29 0.11
N LYS A 141 0.20 -7.49 -0.47
CA LYS A 141 -0.94 -7.88 -1.32
C LYS A 141 -2.07 -8.54 -0.52
N ASP A 142 -2.00 -8.51 0.82
CA ASP A 142 -3.01 -9.13 1.69
C ASP A 142 -4.36 -8.40 1.57
N SER A 143 -5.49 -9.04 1.89
CA SER A 143 -6.81 -8.41 1.78
C SER A 143 -7.10 -7.42 2.92
N VAL A 144 -6.30 -7.45 4.00
CA VAL A 144 -6.53 -6.60 5.17
C VAL A 144 -5.63 -5.36 5.13
N ALA A 145 -6.23 -4.18 5.00
CA ALA A 145 -5.53 -2.89 4.90
C ALA A 145 -4.51 -2.61 6.05
N SER A 146 -4.78 -3.08 7.26
CA SER A 146 -3.84 -2.91 8.39
C SER A 146 -2.57 -3.75 8.23
N ILE A 147 -2.67 -4.94 7.63
CA ILE A 147 -1.53 -5.81 7.30
C ILE A 147 -0.76 -5.19 6.14
N GLN A 148 -1.46 -4.71 5.10
CA GLN A 148 -0.85 -4.03 3.96
C GLN A 148 -0.01 -2.82 4.42
N ARG A 149 -0.58 -1.92 5.24
CA ARG A 149 0.13 -0.76 5.79
C ARG A 149 1.37 -1.17 6.57
N ARG A 150 1.25 -2.19 7.42
CA ARG A 150 2.36 -2.64 8.27
C ARG A 150 3.47 -3.33 7.46
N ALA A 151 3.09 -4.13 6.48
CA ALA A 151 4.02 -4.75 5.54
C ALA A 151 4.74 -3.70 4.71
N LEU A 152 4.03 -2.67 4.22
CA LEU A 152 4.60 -1.56 3.47
C LEU A 152 5.62 -0.76 4.30
N GLU A 153 5.31 -0.48 5.57
CA GLU A 153 6.28 0.13 6.49
C GLU A 153 7.53 -0.74 6.68
N LEU A 154 7.35 -2.05 6.82
CA LEU A 154 8.46 -2.98 6.99
C LEU A 154 9.33 -3.05 5.74
N ILE A 155 8.72 -3.08 4.54
CA ILE A 155 9.46 -3.05 3.27
C ILE A 155 10.25 -1.75 3.17
N TYR A 156 9.64 -0.61 3.46
CA TYR A 156 10.32 0.68 3.44
C TYR A 156 11.59 0.69 4.31
N LEU A 157 11.53 0.10 5.51
CA LEU A 157 12.68 -0.01 6.41
C LEU A 157 13.74 -1.01 5.91
N LEU A 158 13.34 -2.00 5.12
CA LEU A 158 14.22 -3.00 4.51
C LEU A 158 14.91 -2.51 3.23
N MET A 159 14.48 -1.37 2.68
CA MET A 159 15.02 -0.84 1.43
C MET A 159 16.46 -0.35 1.59
N ASN A 160 17.26 -0.65 0.60
CA ASN A 160 18.64 -0.23 0.45
C ASN A 160 18.94 0.05 -1.03
N VAL A 161 20.10 0.64 -1.30
CA VAL A 161 20.52 1.03 -2.66
C VAL A 161 20.60 -0.16 -3.62
N ASN A 162 20.81 -1.37 -3.11
CA ASN A 162 20.95 -2.59 -3.92
C ASN A 162 19.58 -3.23 -4.27
N ASN A 163 18.56 -3.01 -3.45
CA ASN A 163 17.25 -3.64 -3.61
C ASN A 163 16.13 -2.66 -4.03
N VAL A 164 16.43 -1.36 -4.11
CA VAL A 164 15.43 -0.33 -4.47
C VAL A 164 14.79 -0.59 -5.83
N LYS A 165 15.59 -0.93 -6.87
CA LYS A 165 15.09 -1.13 -8.23
C LYS A 165 14.03 -2.24 -8.33
N PRO A 166 14.27 -3.48 -7.86
CA PRO A 166 13.27 -4.53 -7.92
C PRO A 166 12.06 -4.27 -7.02
N LEU A 167 12.26 -3.76 -5.80
CA LEU A 167 11.17 -3.51 -4.86
C LEU A 167 10.24 -2.37 -5.33
N ALA A 168 10.79 -1.28 -5.86
CA ALA A 168 9.99 -0.20 -6.40
C ALA A 168 9.13 -0.69 -7.57
N LYS A 169 9.68 -1.54 -8.45
CA LYS A 169 8.94 -2.13 -9.56
C LYS A 169 7.74 -2.96 -9.06
N GLU A 170 7.96 -3.84 -8.09
CA GLU A 170 6.88 -4.67 -7.52
C GLU A 170 5.81 -3.85 -6.80
N LEU A 171 6.19 -2.76 -6.12
CA LEU A 171 5.24 -1.86 -5.47
C LEU A 171 4.40 -1.07 -6.49
N ILE A 172 4.99 -0.65 -7.60
CA ILE A 172 4.27 0.03 -8.69
C ILE A 172 3.34 -0.95 -9.41
N GLU A 173 3.78 -2.19 -9.67
CA GLU A 173 2.88 -3.23 -10.22
C GLU A 173 1.70 -3.53 -9.27
N TYR A 174 1.90 -3.42 -7.96
CA TYR A 174 0.81 -3.56 -7.01
C TYR A 174 -0.14 -2.35 -6.98
N LEU A 175 0.37 -1.15 -7.27
CA LEU A 175 -0.43 0.07 -7.36
C LEU A 175 -1.56 -0.08 -8.38
N GLU A 176 -1.28 -0.72 -9.52
CA GLU A 176 -2.23 -1.05 -10.61
C GLU A 176 -3.43 -1.91 -10.12
N LEU A 177 -3.24 -2.71 -9.08
CA LEU A 177 -4.23 -3.67 -8.56
C LEU A 177 -4.88 -3.22 -7.24
N SER A 178 -4.42 -2.11 -6.65
CA SER A 178 -4.76 -1.70 -5.29
C SER A 178 -6.16 -1.08 -5.17
N GLU A 179 -6.79 -1.26 -4.00
CA GLU A 179 -8.08 -0.62 -3.67
C GLU A 179 -7.88 0.86 -3.30
N GLN A 180 -8.84 1.70 -3.67
CA GLN A 180 -8.78 3.18 -3.60
C GLN A 180 -8.34 3.74 -2.23
N ASP A 181 -8.71 3.09 -1.12
CA ASP A 181 -8.40 3.54 0.24
C ASP A 181 -6.91 3.35 0.61
N PHE A 182 -6.22 2.39 -0.01
CA PHE A 182 -4.80 2.12 0.23
C PHE A 182 -3.88 2.78 -0.82
N THR A 183 -4.39 3.03 -2.03
CA THR A 183 -3.65 3.60 -3.16
C THR A 183 -2.95 4.92 -2.79
N GLY A 184 -3.59 5.79 -2.01
CA GLY A 184 -3.00 7.06 -1.56
C GLY A 184 -1.79 6.89 -0.63
N ASP A 185 -1.93 6.04 0.40
CA ASP A 185 -0.85 5.73 1.35
C ASP A 185 0.34 5.06 0.63
N LEU A 186 0.03 4.13 -0.29
CA LEU A 186 1.02 3.43 -1.11
C LEU A 186 1.78 4.40 -2.01
N THR A 187 1.08 5.28 -2.73
CA THR A 187 1.66 6.27 -3.64
C THR A 187 2.60 7.22 -2.90
N ALA A 188 2.19 7.74 -1.74
CA ALA A 188 3.03 8.60 -0.92
C ALA A 188 4.31 7.89 -0.44
N LYS A 189 4.21 6.60 -0.12
CA LYS A 189 5.37 5.80 0.28
C LYS A 189 6.31 5.53 -0.89
N ILE A 190 5.78 5.16 -2.05
CA ILE A 190 6.57 4.97 -3.28
C ILE A 190 7.31 6.25 -3.63
N TYR A 191 6.65 7.41 -3.59
CA TYR A 191 7.30 8.70 -3.80
C TYR A 191 8.49 8.91 -2.85
N SER A 192 8.29 8.71 -1.53
CA SER A 192 9.37 8.86 -0.54
C SER A 192 10.54 7.89 -0.78
N ILE A 193 10.27 6.69 -1.28
CA ILE A 193 11.29 5.70 -1.66
C ILE A 193 12.09 6.21 -2.86
N VAL A 194 11.40 6.64 -3.91
CA VAL A 194 12.00 7.11 -5.17
C VAL A 194 12.84 8.35 -4.91
N GLU A 195 12.34 9.31 -4.13
CA GLU A 195 13.08 10.53 -3.75
C GLU A 195 14.35 10.23 -2.97
N LYS A 196 14.31 9.28 -2.02
CA LYS A 196 15.44 8.98 -1.13
C LYS A 196 16.50 8.07 -1.74
N PHE A 197 16.08 7.12 -2.59
CA PHE A 197 16.94 6.05 -3.07
C PHE A 197 17.17 6.08 -4.58
N ALA A 198 16.72 7.10 -5.30
CA ALA A 198 16.99 7.25 -6.73
C ALA A 198 18.51 7.27 -6.99
N PRO A 199 19.05 6.28 -7.74
CA PRO A 199 20.47 6.26 -8.07
C PRO A 199 20.80 7.24 -9.20
N GLU A 200 19.85 7.46 -10.12
CA GLU A 200 20.01 8.25 -11.33
C GLU A 200 18.75 9.08 -11.59
N LYS A 201 18.92 10.27 -12.17
CA LYS A 201 17.80 11.16 -12.52
C LYS A 201 16.84 10.52 -13.55
N ILE A 202 17.37 9.75 -14.49
CA ILE A 202 16.53 9.06 -15.49
C ILE A 202 15.63 8.02 -14.83
N TRP A 203 16.16 7.24 -13.90
CA TRP A 203 15.38 6.26 -13.14
C TRP A 203 14.31 6.92 -12.28
N TYR A 204 14.64 8.06 -11.64
CA TYR A 204 13.66 8.87 -10.91
C TYR A 204 12.50 9.29 -11.80
N ILE A 205 12.80 9.86 -12.98
CA ILE A 205 11.78 10.29 -13.94
C ILE A 205 10.93 9.10 -14.39
N ASP A 206 11.53 7.96 -14.72
CA ASP A 206 10.79 6.76 -15.14
C ASP A 206 9.82 6.27 -14.08
N GLN A 207 10.25 6.21 -12.81
CA GLN A 207 9.37 5.77 -11.72
C GLN A 207 8.26 6.79 -11.49
N MET A 208 8.56 8.08 -11.52
CA MET A 208 7.56 9.14 -11.33
C MET A 208 6.52 9.17 -12.45
N VAL A 209 6.94 9.03 -13.71
CA VAL A 209 6.01 8.93 -14.84
C VAL A 209 5.11 7.71 -14.68
N LYS A 210 5.67 6.56 -14.28
CA LYS A 210 4.87 5.34 -14.08
C LYS A 210 3.86 5.50 -12.93
N VAL A 211 4.27 6.09 -11.79
CA VAL A 211 3.34 6.37 -10.68
C VAL A 211 2.24 7.35 -11.09
N LEU A 212 2.57 8.38 -11.88
CA LEU A 212 1.60 9.34 -12.39
C LEU A 212 0.65 8.75 -13.45
N SER A 213 1.05 7.68 -14.13
CA SER A 213 0.23 6.93 -15.09
C SER A 213 -0.75 5.97 -14.42
N GLU A 214 -0.41 5.44 -13.24
CA GLU A 214 -1.24 4.45 -12.53
C GLU A 214 -2.08 5.05 -11.40
N ALA A 215 -1.60 6.08 -10.69
CA ALA A 215 -2.30 6.66 -9.54
C ALA A 215 -2.31 8.20 -9.52
N GLY A 216 -2.25 8.85 -10.68
CA GLY A 216 -2.19 10.31 -10.82
C GLY A 216 -3.25 11.07 -10.01
N ASN A 217 -4.47 10.54 -9.86
CA ASN A 217 -5.55 11.19 -9.10
C ASN A 217 -5.32 11.19 -7.57
N TYR A 218 -4.47 10.30 -7.07
CA TYR A 218 -4.09 10.21 -5.64
C TYR A 218 -2.80 10.96 -5.32
N VAL A 219 -2.10 11.45 -6.34
CA VAL A 219 -0.86 12.19 -6.20
C VAL A 219 -1.18 13.64 -5.82
N LYS A 220 -0.56 14.12 -4.73
CA LYS A 220 -0.68 15.51 -4.30
C LYS A 220 -0.05 16.46 -5.30
N ASP A 221 -0.57 17.69 -5.38
CA ASP A 221 -0.11 18.67 -6.35
C ASP A 221 1.39 19.01 -6.23
N ASP A 222 1.91 19.06 -5.00
CA ASP A 222 3.32 19.34 -4.74
C ASP A 222 4.27 18.37 -5.46
N VAL A 223 3.87 17.10 -5.60
CA VAL A 223 4.72 16.03 -6.15
C VAL A 223 5.01 16.25 -7.64
N TRP A 224 3.99 16.60 -8.42
CA TRP A 224 4.16 16.82 -9.85
C TRP A 224 4.85 18.15 -10.15
N HIS A 225 4.69 19.16 -9.30
CA HIS A 225 5.48 20.39 -9.36
C HIS A 225 6.97 20.12 -9.13
N VAL A 226 7.32 19.30 -8.12
CA VAL A 226 8.71 18.89 -7.87
C VAL A 226 9.27 18.13 -9.09
N LEU A 227 8.49 17.23 -9.70
CA LEU A 227 8.89 16.53 -10.91
C LEU A 227 9.23 17.51 -12.06
N ILE A 228 8.40 18.54 -12.29
CA ILE A 228 8.66 19.58 -13.30
C ILE A 228 10.01 20.27 -13.05
N VAL A 229 10.31 20.61 -11.80
CA VAL A 229 11.58 21.26 -11.43
C VAL A 229 12.77 20.33 -11.68
N VAL A 230 12.66 19.04 -11.30
CA VAL A 230 13.71 18.05 -11.52
C VAL A 230 14.01 17.87 -13.00
N ILE A 231 12.98 17.76 -13.84
CA ILE A 231 13.16 17.59 -15.29
C ILE A 231 13.79 18.85 -15.88
N SER A 232 13.33 20.05 -15.49
CA SER A 232 13.88 21.34 -15.98
C SER A 232 15.35 21.55 -15.65
N ASN A 233 15.84 20.96 -14.56
CA ASN A 233 17.24 20.98 -14.15
C ASN A 233 18.10 19.87 -14.81
N ALA A 234 17.56 19.15 -15.80
CA ALA A 234 18.23 18.04 -16.47
C ALA A 234 18.09 18.16 -18.01
N PRO A 235 18.78 19.13 -18.65
CA PRO A 235 18.65 19.39 -20.08
C PRO A 235 18.90 18.18 -20.96
N ASP A 236 19.85 17.32 -20.57
CA ASP A 236 20.23 16.11 -21.29
C ASP A 236 19.09 15.07 -21.37
N LEU A 237 18.11 15.14 -20.45
CA LEU A 237 17.00 14.20 -20.36
C LEU A 237 15.69 14.75 -20.95
N HIS A 238 15.68 15.99 -21.44
CA HIS A 238 14.46 16.64 -21.91
C HIS A 238 13.79 15.86 -23.05
N GLY A 239 14.54 15.51 -24.12
CA GLY A 239 13.99 14.75 -25.25
C GLY A 239 13.44 13.37 -24.85
N TYR A 240 14.17 12.67 -23.98
CA TYR A 240 13.71 11.39 -23.43
C TYR A 240 12.39 11.53 -22.66
N THR A 241 12.33 12.50 -21.75
CA THR A 241 11.18 12.70 -20.85
C THR A 241 9.92 13.10 -21.61
N VAL A 242 10.05 13.96 -22.63
CA VAL A 242 8.91 14.39 -23.45
C VAL A 242 8.30 13.19 -24.19
N ARG A 243 9.14 12.31 -24.78
CA ARG A 243 8.68 11.07 -25.43
C ARG A 243 8.07 10.07 -24.44
N ALA A 244 8.63 9.97 -23.24
CA ALA A 244 8.08 9.10 -22.19
C ALA A 244 6.68 9.58 -21.75
N LEU A 245 6.52 10.88 -21.52
CA LEU A 245 5.25 11.50 -21.17
C LEU A 245 4.22 11.41 -22.30
N TYR A 246 4.64 11.59 -23.55
CA TYR A 246 3.75 11.43 -24.72
C TYR A 246 3.17 10.02 -24.80
N ARG A 247 3.98 8.97 -24.60
CA ARG A 247 3.50 7.57 -24.55
C ARG A 247 2.56 7.33 -23.37
N ALA A 248 2.95 7.83 -22.19
CA ALA A 248 2.16 7.71 -20.98
C ALA A 248 0.77 8.33 -21.14
N LEU A 249 0.68 9.47 -21.82
CA LEU A 249 -0.58 10.15 -22.10
C LEU A 249 -1.53 9.29 -22.95
N HIS A 250 -1.01 8.61 -23.97
CA HIS A 250 -1.82 7.73 -24.83
C HIS A 250 -2.27 6.46 -24.14
N THR A 251 -1.55 6.03 -23.10
CA THR A 251 -1.87 4.81 -22.34
C THR A 251 -2.81 5.10 -21.17
N SER A 252 -2.66 6.26 -20.52
CA SER A 252 -3.32 6.62 -19.26
C SER A 252 -4.08 7.95 -19.38
N SER A 253 -5.00 8.06 -20.35
CA SER A 253 -5.79 9.28 -20.58
C SER A 253 -6.85 9.58 -19.51
N GLU A 254 -7.03 8.69 -18.51
CA GLU A 254 -8.03 8.87 -17.46
C GLU A 254 -7.51 9.69 -16.26
N GLN A 255 -6.21 9.99 -16.23
CA GLN A 255 -5.56 10.62 -15.06
C GLN A 255 -5.20 12.07 -15.35
N GLU A 256 -5.81 13.00 -14.63
CA GLU A 256 -5.62 14.43 -14.91
C GLU A 256 -4.18 14.92 -14.63
N THR A 257 -3.51 14.31 -13.66
CA THR A 257 -2.16 14.75 -13.23
C THR A 257 -1.10 14.44 -14.29
N ILE A 258 -1.18 13.28 -14.96
CA ILE A 258 -0.26 12.98 -16.08
C ILE A 258 -0.55 13.88 -17.28
N GLU A 259 -1.83 14.18 -17.56
CA GLU A 259 -2.22 15.13 -18.61
C GLU A 259 -1.59 16.51 -18.36
N ARG A 260 -1.72 17.07 -17.14
CA ARG A 260 -1.13 18.37 -16.78
C ARG A 260 0.39 18.41 -16.98
N VAL A 261 1.10 17.38 -16.51
CA VAL A 261 2.56 17.29 -16.64
C VAL A 261 2.98 17.13 -18.11
N ALA A 262 2.28 16.28 -18.86
CA ALA A 262 2.54 16.05 -20.27
C ALA A 262 2.29 17.30 -21.12
N ILE A 263 1.14 17.98 -20.92
CA ILE A 263 0.78 19.22 -21.61
C ILE A 263 1.85 20.28 -21.39
N TRP A 264 2.25 20.51 -20.13
CA TRP A 264 3.27 21.50 -19.85
C TRP A 264 4.60 21.14 -20.51
N ARG A 265 4.98 19.85 -20.47
CA ARG A 265 6.29 19.42 -20.97
C ARG A 265 6.38 19.37 -22.49
N ILE A 266 5.34 18.89 -23.16
CA ILE A 266 5.25 18.94 -24.63
C ILE A 266 5.23 20.41 -25.07
N GLY A 267 4.47 21.29 -24.40
CA GLY A 267 4.44 22.72 -24.72
C GLY A 267 5.80 23.42 -24.65
N GLU A 268 6.67 23.00 -23.72
CA GLU A 268 7.98 23.60 -23.49
C GLU A 268 9.12 22.98 -24.31
N TYR A 269 8.94 21.78 -24.88
CA TYR A 269 10.01 21.03 -25.57
C TYR A 269 9.50 20.23 -26.78
N ALA A 270 8.42 20.67 -27.44
CA ALA A 270 7.86 20.00 -28.62
C ALA A 270 8.88 19.88 -29.77
N ASP A 271 9.82 20.82 -29.88
CA ASP A 271 10.93 20.79 -30.82
C ASP A 271 11.85 19.57 -30.62
N LEU A 272 12.04 19.11 -29.37
CA LEU A 272 12.80 17.89 -29.05
C LEU A 272 11.99 16.61 -29.19
N LEU A 273 10.67 16.73 -29.37
CA LEU A 273 9.77 15.62 -29.67
C LEU A 273 9.76 15.32 -31.17
N VAL A 274 9.75 16.37 -32.00
CA VAL A 274 9.71 16.28 -33.47
C VAL A 274 11.11 16.09 -34.06
N ASN A 275 12.14 16.71 -33.47
CA ASN A 275 13.53 16.48 -33.87
C ASN A 275 14.12 15.31 -33.07
N ASP A 276 14.62 14.28 -33.74
CA ASP A 276 15.31 13.10 -33.15
C ASP A 276 16.61 13.45 -32.37
N ASN A 277 16.92 14.72 -32.15
CA ASN A 277 18.11 15.19 -31.44
C ASN A 277 17.98 14.97 -29.92
N GLY A 278 18.53 13.86 -29.45
CA GLY A 278 18.63 13.53 -28.02
C GLY A 278 18.28 12.08 -27.71
N MET A 279 18.69 11.14 -28.59
CA MET A 279 18.51 9.72 -28.38
C MET A 279 19.44 9.24 -27.25
N LEU A 280 18.85 9.06 -26.06
CA LEU A 280 19.29 7.98 -25.19
C LEU A 280 18.66 6.69 -25.74
N GLU A 281 19.48 5.75 -26.18
CA GLU A 281 19.13 4.47 -26.86
C GLU A 281 18.31 3.48 -25.98
N LEU A 282 17.57 3.96 -24.98
CA LEU A 282 16.92 3.12 -23.98
C LEU A 282 15.49 2.69 -24.37
N LYS A 283 14.86 3.27 -25.41
CA LYS A 283 13.50 2.88 -25.86
C LYS A 283 13.25 3.19 -27.34
N GLU A 284 12.40 2.36 -27.97
CA GLU A 284 12.04 2.41 -29.40
C GLU A 284 11.68 3.82 -29.88
N PRO A 285 12.22 4.30 -31.02
CA PRO A 285 11.93 5.63 -31.54
C PRO A 285 10.44 5.75 -31.90
N ILE A 286 9.81 6.85 -31.47
CA ILE A 286 8.50 7.25 -31.98
C ILE A 286 8.73 8.43 -32.89
N THR A 287 8.35 8.30 -34.15
CA THR A 287 8.23 9.43 -35.07
C THR A 287 6.93 10.15 -34.74
N VAL A 288 7.01 11.28 -34.04
CA VAL A 288 5.85 12.14 -33.75
C VAL A 288 5.87 13.30 -34.73
N THR A 289 4.75 13.54 -35.43
CA THR A 289 4.63 14.68 -36.32
C THR A 289 4.19 15.94 -35.56
N GLU A 290 4.40 17.12 -36.15
CA GLU A 290 3.95 18.39 -35.57
C GLU A 290 2.42 18.41 -35.37
N SER A 291 1.66 17.74 -36.25
CA SER A 291 0.20 17.61 -36.15
C SER A 291 -0.20 16.78 -34.93
N ASP A 292 0.45 15.62 -34.72
CA ASP A 292 0.14 14.74 -33.59
C ASP A 292 0.41 15.44 -32.24
N ALA A 293 1.44 16.30 -32.19
CA ALA A 293 1.72 17.11 -31.01
C ALA A 293 0.62 18.14 -30.73
N VAL A 294 0.02 18.75 -31.76
CA VAL A 294 -1.09 19.71 -31.62
C VAL A 294 -2.38 19.01 -31.21
N ASP A 295 -2.66 17.83 -31.79
CA ASP A 295 -3.85 17.03 -31.51
C ASP A 295 -3.98 16.66 -30.02
N VAL A 296 -2.85 16.43 -29.34
CA VAL A 296 -2.81 16.20 -27.89
C VAL A 296 -3.44 17.36 -27.10
N PHE A 297 -3.11 18.60 -27.45
CA PHE A 297 -3.64 19.77 -26.76
C PHE A 297 -5.10 20.03 -27.11
N GLU A 298 -5.47 19.84 -28.37
CA GLU A 298 -6.87 19.96 -28.78
C GLU A 298 -7.76 18.97 -28.04
N THR A 299 -7.29 17.73 -27.86
CA THR A 299 -8.01 16.67 -27.15
C THR A 299 -8.16 17.04 -25.67
N ALA A 300 -7.09 17.54 -25.03
CA ALA A 300 -7.13 17.99 -23.64
C ALA A 300 -8.10 19.17 -23.41
N VAL A 301 -8.20 20.10 -24.37
CA VAL A 301 -9.13 21.24 -24.30
C VAL A 301 -10.58 20.81 -24.54
N LYS A 302 -10.81 19.86 -25.45
CA LYS A 302 -12.14 19.31 -25.80
C LYS A 302 -12.66 18.33 -24.73
N HIS A 303 -11.80 17.75 -23.90
CA HIS A 303 -12.21 16.90 -22.78
C HIS A 303 -13.10 17.67 -21.79
N HIS A 304 -14.30 17.14 -21.57
CA HIS A 304 -15.30 17.79 -20.70
C HIS A 304 -14.99 17.61 -19.21
N SER A 305 -14.25 16.56 -18.87
CA SER A 305 -13.78 16.26 -17.51
C SER A 305 -12.56 17.07 -17.09
N SER A 306 -11.84 17.72 -18.02
CA SER A 306 -10.60 18.41 -17.67
C SER A 306 -10.88 19.68 -16.86
N ASP A 307 -10.17 19.81 -15.74
CA ASP A 307 -10.23 20.96 -14.86
C ASP A 307 -9.82 22.27 -15.57
N VAL A 308 -10.30 23.40 -15.05
CA VAL A 308 -10.03 24.74 -15.58
C VAL A 308 -8.52 25.01 -15.65
N THR A 309 -7.75 24.49 -14.68
CA THR A 309 -6.30 24.60 -14.65
C THR A 309 -5.64 23.89 -15.83
N THR A 310 -6.07 22.64 -16.13
CA THR A 310 -5.57 21.84 -17.25
C THR A 310 -5.87 22.52 -18.59
N LYS A 311 -7.08 23.05 -18.76
CA LYS A 311 -7.46 23.81 -19.97
C LYS A 311 -6.64 25.09 -20.14
N ALA A 312 -6.41 25.84 -19.06
CA ALA A 312 -5.56 27.02 -19.11
C ALA A 312 -4.11 26.68 -19.47
N MET A 313 -3.55 25.60 -18.90
CA MET A 313 -2.21 25.11 -19.24
C MET A 313 -2.12 24.65 -20.69
N ALA A 314 -3.16 23.98 -21.22
CA ALA A 314 -3.21 23.56 -22.61
C ALA A 314 -3.22 24.75 -23.58
N LEU A 315 -4.00 25.80 -23.28
CA LEU A 315 -4.00 27.03 -24.09
C LEU A 315 -2.65 27.75 -24.08
N ILE A 316 -1.98 27.81 -22.93
CA ILE A 316 -0.63 28.37 -22.83
C ILE A 316 0.37 27.53 -23.64
N ALA A 317 0.26 26.20 -23.59
CA ALA A 317 1.11 25.30 -24.37
C ALA A 317 0.88 25.47 -25.88
N LEU A 318 -0.37 25.59 -26.32
CA LEU A 318 -0.72 25.90 -27.72
C LEU A 318 -0.10 27.23 -28.18
N LEU A 319 -0.12 28.27 -27.33
CA LEU A 319 0.53 29.55 -27.63
C LEU A 319 2.05 29.41 -27.75
N LYS A 320 2.69 28.60 -26.91
CA LYS A 320 4.13 28.32 -27.01
C LYS A 320 4.47 27.58 -28.30
N ILE A 321 3.66 26.59 -28.65
CA ILE A 321 3.85 25.75 -29.83
C ILE A 321 3.62 26.55 -31.12
N SER A 322 2.63 27.46 -31.16
CA SER A 322 2.41 28.32 -32.33
C SER A 322 3.61 29.22 -32.63
N SER A 323 4.36 29.65 -31.61
CA SER A 323 5.61 30.38 -31.80
C SER A 323 6.78 29.52 -32.29
N ARG A 324 6.73 28.19 -32.08
CA ARG A 324 7.81 27.25 -32.42
C ARG A 324 7.59 26.52 -33.74
N PHE A 325 6.34 26.20 -34.08
CA PHE A 325 5.95 25.62 -35.36
C PHE A 325 5.13 26.63 -36.17
N PRO A 326 5.80 27.55 -36.91
CA PRO A 326 5.10 28.52 -37.74
C PRO A 326 4.23 27.87 -38.83
N PHE A 327 4.55 26.64 -39.28
CA PHE A 327 3.81 25.93 -40.33
C PHE A 327 2.41 25.45 -39.91
N CYS A 328 2.18 25.20 -38.61
CA CYS A 328 0.88 24.76 -38.09
C CYS A 328 -0.04 25.93 -37.70
N SER A 329 0.50 27.16 -37.66
CA SER A 329 -0.24 28.38 -37.29
C SER A 329 -1.23 28.85 -38.36
N GLU A 330 -1.05 28.45 -39.62
CA GLU A 330 -1.95 28.82 -40.72
C GLU A 330 -3.29 28.07 -40.66
N ASN A 331 -3.32 26.85 -40.12
CA ASN A 331 -4.54 26.03 -40.00
C ASN A 331 -5.44 26.42 -38.81
N ALA A 332 -4.93 27.17 -37.83
CA ALA A 332 -5.72 27.65 -36.68
C ALA A 332 -6.53 28.92 -36.99
N ASN A 333 -6.27 29.57 -38.14
CA ASN A 333 -6.96 30.78 -38.61
C ASN A 333 -8.00 30.50 -39.71
N SER A 334 -8.24 29.23 -40.07
CA SER A 334 -9.23 28.84 -41.11
C SER A 334 -10.51 28.25 -40.53
#